data_AF-A0A368FG33-F1
#
_entry.id   AF-A0A368FG33-F1
#
_cell.length_a   1.000
_cell.length_b   1.000
_cell.length_c   1.000
_cell.angle_alpha   90.00
_cell.angle_beta   90.00
_cell.angle_gamma   90.00
#
_symmetry.space_group_name_H-M   'P 1'
#
loop_
_entity.id
_entity.type
_entity.pdbx_description
1 polymer ?
#
loop_
_entity_poly.entity_id
_entity_poly.type
_entity_poly.pdbx_seq_one_letter_code
_entity_poly.pdbx_strand_id
1 'polypeptide(L)'
;MLGRLLLSLVVLAAVSEARIQGQCLCDPYRKCEEKFKPAVSFKKCMRTCKQRVSDDVPEDFIQCLSQFDHVLTKTLKCAYEAVGTGCTSSEKNVLSKRNFTLFEDIFLKDFHEIAEKVGVAHEFTNKAVENMNRCLLSCFYPAENICTRSLKCGLFMPNELRLMDNLSKCAMRSDVSKGIMMEIATCLRPVTKRSEEEYEEYAN
;
A
#
# COMPACT_ATOMS: atom_id res chain seq x y z
N MET A 1 -0.09 -19.62 -43.23
CA MET A 1 0.88 -18.60 -42.80
C MET A 1 0.25 -17.45 -41.99
N LEU A 2 -0.99 -17.03 -42.29
CA LEU A 2 -1.71 -15.99 -41.55
C LEU A 2 -1.84 -16.23 -40.02
N GLY A 3 -2.12 -17.47 -39.60
CA GLY A 3 -2.33 -17.79 -38.18
C GLY A 3 -1.09 -17.63 -37.29
N ARG A 4 0.12 -17.85 -37.84
CA ARG A 4 1.39 -17.63 -37.10
C ARG A 4 1.70 -16.14 -36.92
N LEU A 5 1.30 -15.30 -37.88
CA LEU A 5 1.46 -13.85 -37.82
C LEU A 5 0.53 -13.22 -36.77
N LEU A 6 -0.72 -13.69 -36.69
CA LEU A 6 -1.68 -13.24 -35.68
C LEU A 6 -1.26 -13.62 -34.26
N LEU A 7 -0.77 -14.85 -34.05
CA LEU A 7 -0.24 -15.28 -32.75
C LEU A 7 0.99 -14.46 -32.32
N SER A 8 1.85 -14.08 -33.25
CA SER A 8 3.05 -13.26 -32.96
C SER A 8 2.69 -11.82 -32.58
N LEU A 9 1.67 -11.24 -33.22
CA LEU A 9 1.14 -9.89 -32.91
C LEU A 9 0.46 -9.83 -31.53
N VAL A 10 -0.26 -10.89 -31.13
CA VAL A 10 -0.90 -10.98 -29.81
C VAL A 10 0.14 -11.09 -28.69
N VAL A 11 1.23 -11.84 -28.91
CA VAL A 11 2.34 -11.92 -27.94
C VAL A 11 3.07 -10.59 -27.81
N LEU A 12 3.30 -9.86 -28.91
CA LEU A 12 3.91 -8.52 -28.86
C LEU A 12 3.01 -7.47 -28.18
N ALA A 13 1.68 -7.56 -28.34
CA ALA A 13 0.74 -6.71 -27.63
C ALA A 13 0.69 -7.03 -26.12
N ALA A 14 0.76 -8.30 -25.74
CA ALA A 14 0.78 -8.72 -24.33
C ALA A 14 2.07 -8.32 -23.59
N VAL A 15 3.19 -8.15 -24.30
CA VAL A 15 4.48 -7.69 -23.71
C VAL A 15 4.57 -6.16 -23.60
N SER A 16 3.60 -5.42 -24.18
CA SER A 16 3.67 -3.95 -24.30
C SER A 16 3.10 -3.15 -23.12
N GLU A 17 2.61 -3.79 -22.05
CA GLU A 17 2.09 -3.05 -20.89
C GLU A 17 3.15 -2.61 -19.86
N ALA A 18 4.44 -2.77 -20.17
CA ALA A 18 5.49 -2.06 -19.44
C ALA A 18 5.42 -0.56 -19.80
N ARG A 19 4.44 0.16 -19.22
CA ARG A 19 4.33 1.62 -19.37
C ARG A 19 5.62 2.24 -18.85
N ILE A 20 6.44 2.81 -19.72
CA ILE A 20 7.68 3.50 -19.34
C ILE A 20 7.31 4.89 -18.79
N GLN A 21 8.03 5.35 -17.78
CA GLN A 21 7.90 6.71 -17.23
C GLN A 21 9.28 7.32 -16.98
N GLY A 22 9.38 8.65 -16.94
CA GLY A 22 10.62 9.33 -16.56
C GLY A 22 10.96 9.08 -15.08
N GLN A 23 12.25 8.97 -14.76
CA GLN A 23 12.72 8.98 -13.38
C GLN A 23 12.62 10.41 -12.83
N CYS A 24 12.23 10.57 -11.56
CA CYS A 24 12.15 11.89 -10.94
C CYS A 24 13.51 12.58 -10.88
N LEU A 25 13.58 13.85 -11.29
CA LEU A 25 14.75 14.68 -11.08
C LEU A 25 14.89 15.05 -9.60
N CYS A 26 16.11 15.01 -9.05
CA CYS A 26 16.33 15.21 -7.61
C CYS A 26 15.93 16.59 -7.11
N ASP A 27 16.22 17.66 -7.86
CA ASP A 27 15.89 19.02 -7.42
C ASP A 27 14.38 19.31 -7.29
N PRO A 28 13.54 19.04 -8.32
CA PRO A 28 12.10 19.22 -8.15
C PRO A 28 11.51 18.22 -7.14
N TYR A 29 12.07 17.01 -7.05
CA TYR A 29 11.62 16.03 -6.07
C TYR A 29 11.85 16.50 -4.63
N ARG A 30 13.06 16.95 -4.31
CA ARG A 30 13.42 17.50 -2.98
C ARG A 30 12.56 18.71 -2.61
N LYS A 31 12.33 19.64 -3.54
CA LYS A 31 11.41 20.79 -3.33
C LYS A 31 9.98 20.33 -3.01
N CYS A 32 9.53 19.26 -3.65
CA CYS A 32 8.24 18.65 -3.33
C CYS A 32 8.24 18.01 -1.93
N GLU A 33 9.29 17.28 -1.56
CA GLU A 33 9.42 16.66 -0.24
C GLU A 33 9.42 17.69 0.89
N GLU A 34 10.14 18.81 0.71
CA GLU A 34 10.15 19.93 1.67
C GLU A 34 8.74 20.52 1.87
N LYS A 35 7.95 20.62 0.79
CA LYS A 35 6.60 21.17 0.81
C LYS A 35 5.58 20.22 1.42
N PHE A 36 5.59 18.94 1.03
CA PHE A 36 4.51 18.01 1.35
C PHE A 36 4.85 17.01 2.46
N LYS A 37 6.14 16.77 2.70
CA LYS A 37 6.69 15.85 3.71
C LYS A 37 6.03 14.47 3.64
N PRO A 38 6.26 13.67 2.59
CA PRO A 38 5.48 12.44 2.31
C PRO A 38 5.45 11.42 3.47
N ALA A 39 6.51 11.30 4.28
CA ALA A 39 6.61 10.38 5.42
C ALA A 39 6.23 11.01 6.79
N VAL A 40 5.11 11.72 6.87
CA VAL A 40 4.77 12.60 8.00
C VAL A 40 4.40 11.83 9.28
N SER A 41 3.36 11.00 9.20
CA SER A 41 2.85 10.16 10.29
C SER A 41 1.71 9.27 9.82
N PHE A 42 1.51 8.15 10.52
CA PHE A 42 0.40 7.24 10.25
C PHE A 42 -0.95 7.93 10.49
N LYS A 43 -1.10 8.73 11.54
CA LYS A 43 -2.30 9.56 11.78
C LYS A 43 -2.67 10.46 10.59
N LYS A 44 -1.68 11.10 9.95
CA LYS A 44 -1.96 11.95 8.78
C LYS A 44 -2.35 11.10 7.56
N CYS A 45 -1.69 9.96 7.36
CA CYS A 45 -2.09 8.97 6.36
C CYS A 45 -3.55 8.52 6.56
N MET A 46 -3.90 8.08 7.77
CA MET A 46 -5.24 7.62 8.13
C MET A 46 -6.30 8.69 7.85
N ARG A 47 -6.05 9.94 8.22
CA ARG A 47 -6.96 11.05 7.89
C ARG A 47 -7.12 11.24 6.37
N THR A 48 -6.02 11.21 5.62
CA THR A 48 -6.05 11.34 4.15
C THR A 48 -6.79 10.16 3.50
N CYS A 49 -6.63 8.95 4.02
CA CYS A 49 -7.34 7.79 3.52
C CYS A 49 -8.84 7.87 3.85
N LYS A 50 -9.20 8.22 5.10
CA LYS A 50 -10.59 8.46 5.50
C LYS A 50 -11.28 9.50 4.63
N GLN A 51 -10.59 10.56 4.21
CA GLN A 51 -11.15 11.58 3.31
C GLN A 51 -11.32 11.09 1.86
N ARG A 52 -10.62 10.03 1.45
CA ARG A 52 -10.71 9.46 0.10
C ARG A 52 -11.75 8.35 0.00
N VAL A 53 -11.95 7.61 1.08
CA VAL A 53 -12.95 6.54 1.16
C VAL A 53 -14.26 7.12 1.72
N SER A 54 -15.38 6.52 1.34
CA SER A 54 -16.73 6.95 1.76
C SER A 54 -16.87 7.06 3.28
N ASP A 55 -17.92 7.75 3.74
CA ASP A 55 -18.32 7.84 5.16
C ASP A 55 -18.72 6.47 5.77
N ASP A 56 -18.77 5.41 4.96
CA ASP A 56 -19.15 4.05 5.34
C ASP A 56 -18.07 3.28 6.12
N VAL A 57 -16.90 3.89 6.38
CA VAL A 57 -15.86 3.27 7.22
C VAL A 57 -16.22 3.43 8.69
N PRO A 58 -16.41 2.32 9.44
CA PRO A 58 -16.83 2.40 10.84
C PRO A 58 -15.80 3.12 11.74
N GLU A 59 -16.28 3.98 12.64
CA GLU A 59 -15.41 4.84 13.45
C GLU A 59 -14.61 4.05 14.49
N ASP A 60 -15.16 2.97 15.00
CA ASP A 60 -14.52 1.98 15.87
C ASP A 60 -13.30 1.33 15.22
N PHE A 61 -13.35 1.03 13.91
CA PHE A 61 -12.19 0.59 13.15
C PHE A 61 -11.07 1.63 13.15
N ILE A 62 -11.42 2.90 12.89
CA ILE A 62 -10.46 4.03 12.88
C ILE A 62 -9.87 4.27 14.27
N GLN A 63 -10.70 4.22 15.31
CA GLN A 63 -10.28 4.39 16.69
C GLN A 63 -9.33 3.26 17.12
N CYS A 64 -9.63 2.01 16.77
CA CYS A 64 -8.75 0.88 17.05
C CYS A 64 -7.38 1.07 16.39
N LEU A 65 -7.33 1.37 15.08
CA LEU A 65 -6.06 1.60 14.39
C LEU A 65 -5.24 2.76 14.98
N SER A 66 -5.91 3.79 15.51
CA SER A 66 -5.25 4.95 16.11
C SER A 66 -4.40 4.61 17.34
N GLN A 67 -4.71 3.51 18.03
CA GLN A 67 -3.93 3.02 19.18
C GLN A 67 -2.50 2.62 18.77
N PHE A 68 -2.32 2.24 17.51
CA PHE A 68 -1.03 1.81 16.96
C PHE A 68 -0.27 2.94 16.23
N ASP A 69 -0.73 4.19 16.30
CA ASP A 69 -0.13 5.32 15.55
C ASP A 69 1.38 5.46 15.81
N HIS A 70 1.82 5.24 17.05
CA HIS A 70 3.22 5.37 17.40
C HIS A 70 4.12 4.37 16.66
N VAL A 71 3.78 3.07 16.73
CA VAL A 71 4.56 1.99 16.11
C VAL A 71 4.42 1.98 14.59
N LEU A 72 3.24 2.32 14.06
CA LEU A 72 3.00 2.43 12.63
C LEU A 72 3.70 3.66 12.03
N THR A 73 3.76 4.78 12.75
CA THR A 73 4.53 5.97 12.32
C THR A 73 6.03 5.67 12.29
N LYS A 74 6.58 4.96 13.27
CA LYS A 74 7.98 4.52 13.26
C LYS A 74 8.28 3.60 12.08
N THR A 75 7.41 2.60 11.87
CA THR A 75 7.51 1.66 10.75
C THR A 75 7.50 2.38 9.40
N LEU A 76 6.56 3.31 9.23
CA LEU A 76 6.42 4.14 8.03
C LEU A 76 7.70 4.92 7.73
N LYS A 77 8.25 5.64 8.72
CA LYS A 77 9.47 6.44 8.54
C LYS A 77 10.67 5.56 8.17
N CYS A 78 10.85 4.46 8.90
CA CYS A 78 11.91 3.49 8.62
C CYS A 78 11.82 2.95 7.17
N ALA A 79 10.61 2.63 6.69
CA ALA A 79 10.43 2.09 5.34
C ALA A 79 10.86 3.09 4.24
N TYR A 80 10.60 4.39 4.43
CA TYR A 80 11.05 5.44 3.51
C TYR A 80 12.56 5.68 3.59
N GLU A 81 13.11 5.70 4.80
CA GLU A 81 14.55 5.90 5.01
C GLU A 81 15.38 4.74 4.44
N ALA A 82 14.86 3.52 4.47
CA ALA A 82 15.55 2.31 4.01
C ALA A 82 15.83 2.27 2.50
N VAL A 83 15.13 3.07 1.69
CA VAL A 83 15.20 2.99 0.22
C VAL A 83 15.84 4.22 -0.44
N GLY A 84 16.15 5.27 0.34
CA GLY A 84 16.73 6.51 -0.17
C GLY A 84 15.77 7.30 -1.06
N THR A 85 16.29 8.28 -1.81
CA THR A 85 15.45 9.16 -2.63
C THR A 85 15.05 8.54 -3.97
N GLY A 86 15.92 7.72 -4.58
CA GLY A 86 15.68 7.09 -5.88
C GLY A 86 15.55 8.07 -7.07
N CYS A 87 15.90 9.35 -6.88
CA CYS A 87 15.86 10.37 -7.93
C CYS A 87 17.15 10.37 -8.77
N THR A 88 17.16 11.12 -9.88
CA THR A 88 18.32 11.27 -10.78
C THR A 88 18.62 12.75 -11.06
N SER A 89 19.82 13.04 -11.57
CA SER A 89 20.16 14.36 -12.15
C SER A 89 19.97 14.41 -13.68
N SER A 90 19.66 13.27 -14.31
CA SER A 90 19.54 13.13 -15.76
C SER A 90 18.09 13.02 -16.22
N GLU A 91 17.67 13.89 -17.13
CA GLU A 91 16.36 13.83 -17.79
C GLU A 91 16.18 12.64 -18.72
N LYS A 92 17.28 11.97 -19.11
CA LYS A 92 17.25 10.83 -20.03
C LYS A 92 16.90 9.50 -19.35
N ASN A 93 16.94 9.45 -18.02
CA ASN A 93 16.67 8.21 -17.31
C ASN A 93 15.17 7.92 -17.29
N VAL A 94 14.84 6.69 -17.66
CA VAL A 94 13.48 6.18 -17.68
C VAL A 94 13.39 4.89 -16.86
N LEU A 95 12.21 4.61 -16.34
CA LEU A 95 11.90 3.45 -15.53
C LEU A 95 10.65 2.77 -16.05
N SER A 96 10.52 1.47 -15.78
CA SER A 96 9.22 0.83 -15.87
C SER A 96 8.28 1.42 -14.81
N LYS A 97 7.02 1.65 -15.19
CA LYS A 97 5.98 2.01 -14.24
C LYS A 97 5.74 0.82 -13.33
N ARG A 98 5.77 1.09 -12.03
CA ARG A 98 5.56 0.08 -11.00
C ARG A 98 4.08 -0.20 -10.80
N ASN A 99 3.78 -1.40 -10.34
CA ASN A 99 2.43 -1.84 -10.01
C ASN A 99 2.35 -2.07 -8.49
N PHE A 100 1.60 -1.21 -7.79
CA PHE A 100 1.34 -1.37 -6.35
C PHE A 100 0.63 -2.69 -6.03
N THR A 101 -0.18 -3.23 -6.96
CA THR A 101 -0.93 -4.48 -6.75
C THR A 101 -0.03 -5.63 -6.33
N LEU A 102 1.17 -5.77 -6.90
CA LEU A 102 2.07 -6.86 -6.48
C LEU A 102 2.53 -6.72 -5.01
N PHE A 103 2.78 -5.49 -4.57
CA PHE A 103 3.13 -5.22 -3.18
C PHE A 103 1.95 -5.49 -2.24
N GLU A 104 0.75 -5.10 -2.67
CA GLU A 104 -0.52 -5.37 -2.00
C GLU A 104 -0.78 -6.87 -1.85
N ASP A 105 -0.64 -7.65 -2.92
CA ASP A 105 -0.87 -9.10 -2.92
C ASP A 105 0.07 -9.83 -1.95
N ILE A 106 1.35 -9.44 -1.92
CA ILE A 106 2.33 -10.00 -0.98
C ILE A 106 1.91 -9.68 0.46
N PHE A 107 1.52 -8.44 0.74
CA PHE A 107 1.09 -8.04 2.08
C PHE A 107 -0.16 -8.78 2.53
N LEU A 108 -1.17 -8.86 1.67
CA LEU A 108 -2.46 -9.47 1.97
C LEU A 108 -2.31 -10.96 2.27
N LYS A 109 -1.41 -11.66 1.56
CA LYS A 109 -1.10 -13.06 1.86
C LYS A 109 -0.61 -13.24 3.30
N ASP A 110 0.38 -12.44 3.71
CA ASP A 110 0.94 -12.53 5.07
C ASP A 110 -0.06 -12.06 6.13
N PHE A 111 -0.86 -11.03 5.81
CA PHE A 111 -1.87 -10.49 6.72
C PHE A 111 -3.06 -11.45 6.91
N HIS A 112 -3.49 -12.15 5.88
CA HIS A 112 -4.58 -13.13 5.95
C HIS A 112 -4.26 -14.24 6.95
N GLU A 113 -3.04 -14.78 6.90
CA GLU A 113 -2.58 -15.79 7.87
C GLU A 113 -2.57 -15.28 9.33
N ILE A 114 -2.49 -13.96 9.55
CA ILE A 114 -2.54 -13.34 10.87
C ILE A 114 -4.00 -13.10 11.29
N ALA A 115 -4.83 -12.61 10.38
CA ALA A 115 -6.24 -12.32 10.60
C ALA A 115 -7.03 -13.59 10.98
N GLU A 116 -6.82 -14.70 10.28
CA GLU A 116 -7.46 -15.99 10.59
C GLU A 116 -7.15 -16.45 12.02
N LYS A 117 -5.91 -16.26 12.47
CA LYS A 117 -5.47 -16.65 13.83
C LYS A 117 -6.19 -15.87 14.94
N VAL A 118 -6.79 -14.72 14.63
CA VAL A 118 -7.56 -13.91 15.59
C VAL A 118 -9.07 -13.91 15.34
N GLY A 119 -9.53 -14.85 14.49
CA GLY A 119 -10.95 -15.03 14.18
C GLY A 119 -11.53 -13.89 13.32
N VAL A 120 -10.72 -13.31 12.45
CA VAL A 120 -11.14 -12.30 11.47
C VAL A 120 -11.11 -12.94 10.09
N ALA A 121 -12.28 -13.15 9.51
CA ALA A 121 -12.42 -13.61 8.14
C ALA A 121 -12.42 -12.39 7.20
N HIS A 122 -11.27 -12.18 6.53
CA HIS A 122 -11.06 -11.00 5.69
C HIS A 122 -12.06 -10.92 4.51
N GLU A 123 -12.56 -12.06 4.04
CA GLU A 123 -13.51 -12.16 2.92
C GLU A 123 -14.87 -11.49 3.19
N PHE A 124 -15.18 -11.16 4.45
CA PHE A 124 -16.41 -10.48 4.82
C PHE A 124 -16.22 -8.97 5.06
N THR A 125 -15.02 -8.41 4.88
CA THR A 125 -14.86 -6.96 5.04
C THR A 125 -15.61 -6.20 3.94
N ASN A 126 -16.38 -5.18 4.32
CA ASN A 126 -17.04 -4.34 3.32
C ASN A 126 -16.02 -3.57 2.45
N LYS A 127 -16.46 -3.20 1.24
CA LYS A 127 -15.62 -2.52 0.23
C LYS A 127 -15.03 -1.19 0.73
N ALA A 128 -15.69 -0.49 1.65
CA ALA A 128 -15.17 0.76 2.21
C ALA A 128 -13.92 0.51 3.07
N VAL A 129 -13.95 -0.53 3.90
CA VAL A 129 -12.80 -0.94 4.72
C VAL A 129 -11.68 -1.51 3.86
N GLU A 130 -11.99 -2.30 2.83
CA GLU A 130 -10.98 -2.77 1.87
C GLU A 130 -10.24 -1.61 1.20
N ASN A 131 -10.98 -0.62 0.70
CA ASN A 131 -10.40 0.58 0.11
C ASN A 131 -9.58 1.39 1.13
N MET A 132 -10.03 1.43 2.38
CA MET A 132 -9.30 2.09 3.46
C MET A 132 -7.97 1.37 3.73
N ASN A 133 -7.98 0.06 3.88
CA ASN A 133 -6.79 -0.77 4.09
C ASN A 133 -5.79 -0.64 2.94
N ARG A 134 -6.29 -0.70 1.70
CA ARG A 134 -5.47 -0.48 0.50
C ARG A 134 -4.80 0.89 0.53
N CYS A 135 -5.54 1.94 0.88
CA CYS A 135 -4.98 3.29 1.02
C CYS A 135 -3.94 3.37 2.14
N LEU A 136 -4.23 2.80 3.32
CA LEU A 136 -3.30 2.77 4.45
C LEU A 136 -2.01 2.03 4.09
N LEU A 137 -2.11 0.88 3.43
CA LEU A 137 -0.96 0.12 2.95
C LEU A 137 -0.12 0.93 1.96
N SER A 138 -0.77 1.68 1.06
CA SER A 138 -0.06 2.56 0.11
C SER A 138 0.79 3.61 0.82
N CYS A 139 0.47 4.00 2.05
CA CYS A 139 1.32 4.91 2.80
C CYS A 139 2.68 4.29 3.11
N PHE A 140 2.75 2.98 3.37
CA PHE A 140 4.01 2.26 3.62
C PHE A 140 4.82 1.95 2.35
N TYR A 141 4.29 2.32 1.17
CA TYR A 141 4.93 2.03 -0.12
C TYR A 141 5.73 3.24 -0.62
N PRO A 142 7.06 3.29 -0.41
CA PRO A 142 7.85 4.50 -0.68
C PRO A 142 7.97 4.83 -2.17
N ALA A 143 7.77 3.85 -3.04
CA ALA A 143 7.89 4.02 -4.49
C ALA A 143 6.72 4.79 -5.11
N GLU A 144 5.59 4.97 -4.39
CA GLU A 144 4.48 5.82 -4.83
C GLU A 144 4.03 6.77 -3.72
N ASN A 145 4.24 8.08 -3.92
CA ASN A 145 3.85 9.08 -2.95
C ASN A 145 3.30 10.34 -3.63
N ILE A 146 2.98 11.37 -2.84
CA ILE A 146 2.42 12.61 -3.36
C ILE A 146 3.35 13.30 -4.38
N CYS A 147 4.66 13.18 -4.23
CA CYS A 147 5.64 13.82 -5.11
C CYS A 147 5.77 13.10 -6.44
N THR A 148 5.82 11.75 -6.44
CA THR A 148 5.85 10.98 -7.70
C THR A 148 4.58 11.20 -8.51
N ARG A 149 3.41 11.30 -7.85
CA ARG A 149 2.13 11.63 -8.50
C ARG A 149 2.08 13.07 -9.03
N SER A 150 2.50 14.05 -8.23
CA SER A 150 2.47 15.47 -8.62
C SER A 150 3.43 15.77 -9.76
N LEU A 151 4.60 15.14 -9.78
CA LEU A 151 5.65 15.33 -10.79
C LEU A 151 5.53 14.36 -11.97
N LYS A 152 4.60 13.40 -11.90
CA LYS A 152 4.35 12.37 -12.93
C LYS A 152 5.63 11.61 -13.32
N CYS A 153 6.38 11.14 -12.31
CA CYS A 153 7.66 10.47 -12.47
C CYS A 153 7.78 9.26 -11.51
N GLY A 154 8.73 8.37 -11.78
CA GLY A 154 9.06 7.23 -10.93
C GLY A 154 10.35 7.40 -10.14
N LEU A 155 10.51 6.63 -9.06
CA LEU A 155 11.75 6.55 -8.30
C LEU A 155 12.44 5.22 -8.59
N PHE A 156 13.77 5.26 -8.74
CA PHE A 156 14.57 4.05 -8.82
C PHE A 156 14.67 3.44 -7.43
N MET A 157 13.93 2.36 -7.22
CA MET A 157 13.70 1.75 -5.93
C MET A 157 13.80 0.22 -6.07
N PRO A 158 14.10 -0.52 -4.99
CA PRO A 158 14.08 -1.98 -5.00
C PRO A 158 12.74 -2.56 -5.45
N ASN A 159 12.72 -3.78 -5.99
CA ASN A 159 11.48 -4.47 -6.36
C ASN A 159 10.54 -4.71 -5.16
N GLU A 160 9.29 -5.09 -5.44
CA GLU A 160 8.20 -5.21 -4.44
C GLU A 160 8.54 -6.21 -3.33
N LEU A 161 9.21 -7.33 -3.66
CA LEU A 161 9.70 -8.30 -2.66
C LEU A 161 10.70 -7.67 -1.69
N ARG A 162 11.67 -6.90 -2.18
CA ARG A 162 12.63 -6.20 -1.33
C ARG A 162 11.99 -5.06 -0.54
N LEU A 163 11.00 -4.38 -1.11
CA LEU A 163 10.23 -3.38 -0.36
C LEU A 163 9.45 -4.03 0.79
N MET A 164 8.87 -5.21 0.57
CA MET A 164 8.18 -5.95 1.63
C MET A 164 9.16 -6.41 2.72
N ASP A 165 10.30 -6.97 2.34
CA ASP A 165 11.34 -7.36 3.31
C ASP A 165 11.82 -6.17 4.15
N ASN A 166 12.01 -5.00 3.53
CA ASN A 166 12.32 -3.76 4.24
C ASN A 166 11.18 -3.33 5.18
N LEU A 167 9.93 -3.41 4.73
CA LEU A 167 8.76 -3.08 5.57
C LEU A 167 8.71 -4.00 6.80
N SER A 168 8.85 -5.31 6.62
CA SER A 168 8.87 -6.30 7.71
C SER A 168 10.00 -6.05 8.70
N LYS A 169 11.23 -5.76 8.20
CA LYS A 169 12.36 -5.38 9.07
C LYS A 169 12.09 -4.09 9.84
N CYS A 170 11.46 -3.11 9.22
CA CYS A 170 11.08 -1.85 9.86
C CYS A 170 9.98 -2.02 10.91
N ALA A 171 9.02 -2.90 10.65
CA ALA A 171 7.99 -3.28 11.61
C ALA A 171 8.62 -3.89 12.87
N MET A 172 9.51 -4.87 12.70
CA MET A 172 10.23 -5.49 13.82
C MET A 172 11.08 -4.50 14.61
N ARG A 173 11.78 -3.58 13.94
CA ARG A 173 12.56 -2.50 14.59
C ARG A 173 11.71 -1.47 15.32
N SER A 174 10.42 -1.39 14.98
CA SER A 174 9.46 -0.46 15.55
C SER A 174 8.56 -1.13 16.60
N ASP A 175 9.00 -2.27 17.15
CA ASP A 175 8.30 -3.08 18.14
C ASP A 175 6.96 -3.66 17.65
N VAL A 176 6.74 -3.71 16.34
CA VAL A 176 5.62 -4.41 15.73
C VAL A 176 5.97 -5.90 15.67
N SER A 177 5.75 -6.57 16.80
CA SER A 177 5.87 -8.03 16.90
C SER A 177 4.68 -8.73 16.24
N LYS A 178 4.75 -10.06 16.10
CA LYS A 178 3.60 -10.88 15.68
C LYS A 178 2.37 -10.67 16.57
N GLY A 179 2.57 -10.44 17.88
CA GLY A 179 1.48 -10.13 18.81
C GLY A 179 0.80 -8.79 18.50
N ILE A 180 1.58 -7.75 18.24
CA ILE A 180 1.04 -6.44 17.83
C ILE A 180 0.33 -6.53 16.48
N MET A 181 0.87 -7.30 15.52
CA MET A 181 0.18 -7.55 14.25
C MET A 181 -1.17 -8.25 14.44
N MET A 182 -1.25 -9.20 15.37
CA MET A 182 -2.50 -9.86 15.75
C MET A 182 -3.48 -8.85 16.39
N GLU A 183 -3.00 -7.99 17.29
CA GLU A 183 -3.82 -6.92 17.89
C GLU A 183 -4.34 -5.94 16.83
N ILE A 184 -3.50 -5.50 15.90
CA ILE A 184 -3.90 -4.66 14.75
C ILE A 184 -4.98 -5.38 13.92
N ALA A 185 -4.81 -6.68 13.65
CA ALA A 185 -5.79 -7.46 12.90
C ALA A 185 -7.16 -7.52 13.62
N THR A 186 -7.19 -7.48 14.96
CA THR A 186 -8.46 -7.45 15.70
C THR A 186 -9.29 -6.20 15.46
N CYS A 187 -8.69 -5.11 14.94
CA CYS A 187 -9.43 -3.91 14.56
C CYS A 187 -10.48 -4.19 13.47
N LEU A 188 -10.33 -5.27 12.70
CA LEU A 188 -11.31 -5.64 11.67
C LEU A 188 -12.56 -6.35 12.21
N ARG A 189 -12.56 -6.81 13.47
CA ARG A 189 -13.72 -7.54 14.04
C ARG A 189 -15.06 -6.81 13.95
N PRO A 190 -15.15 -5.48 14.22
CA PRO A 190 -16.43 -4.77 14.14
C PRO A 190 -17.00 -4.73 12.71
N VAL A 191 -16.14 -4.91 11.71
CA VAL A 191 -16.51 -4.77 10.30
C VAL A 191 -16.66 -6.10 9.58
N THR A 192 -16.22 -7.21 10.18
CA THR A 192 -16.41 -8.57 9.67
C THR A 192 -17.61 -9.28 10.30
N LYS A 193 -18.03 -8.92 11.52
CA LYS A 193 -19.23 -9.50 12.15
C LYS A 193 -20.53 -8.94 11.59
N ARG A 194 -20.54 -7.64 11.30
CA ARG A 194 -21.72 -6.94 10.77
C ARG A 194 -22.15 -7.47 9.41
N SER A 195 -21.19 -7.93 8.60
CA SER A 195 -21.41 -8.57 7.31
C SER A 195 -21.96 -10.00 7.44
N GLU A 196 -21.54 -10.77 8.44
CA GLU A 196 -22.10 -12.12 8.67
C GLU A 196 -23.59 -12.04 9.01
N GLU A 197 -23.99 -11.10 9.87
CA GLU A 197 -25.40 -10.87 10.24
C GLU A 197 -26.24 -10.38 9.04
N GLU A 198 -25.70 -9.51 8.17
CA GLU A 198 -26.39 -9.09 6.94
C GLU A 198 -26.54 -10.26 5.96
N TYR A 199 -25.55 -11.13 5.80
CA TYR A 199 -25.65 -12.30 4.91
C TYR A 199 -26.63 -13.36 5.43
N GLU A 200 -26.75 -13.55 6.74
CA GLU A 200 -27.75 -14.44 7.34
C GLU A 200 -29.18 -13.88 7.26
N GLU A 201 -29.34 -12.55 7.26
CA GLU A 201 -30.65 -11.89 7.07
C GLU A 201 -31.17 -12.01 5.63
N TYR A 202 -30.29 -12.01 4.62
CA TYR A 202 -30.68 -12.25 3.22
C TYR A 202 -30.80 -13.74 2.83
N ALA A 203 -30.36 -14.65 3.70
CA ALA A 203 -30.45 -16.10 3.49
C ALA A 203 -31.69 -16.75 4.14
N ASN A 204 -32.52 -15.96 4.86
CA ASN A 204 -33.81 -16.38 5.42
C ASN A 204 -35.00 -15.71 4.71
#